data_AF-L8AXY9-F1
#
_entry.id   AF-L8AXY9-F1
#
_cell.length_a   1.000
_cell.length_b   1.000
_cell.length_c   1.000
_cell.angle_alpha   90.00
_cell.angle_beta   90.00
_cell.angle_gamma   90.00
#
_symmetry.space_group_name_H-M   'P 1'
#
loop_
_entity.id
_entity.type
_entity.pdbx_description
1 polymer ?
#
loop_
_entity_poly.entity_id
_entity_poly.type
_entity_poly.pdbx_seq_one_letter_code
_entity_poly.pdbx_strand_id
1 'polypeptide(L)' 'TFVTVFLLNGFQLRGQVKGFDNFTVLIDSEGKQQLIYKHAIS' A
#
# COMPACT_ATOMS: atom_id res chain seq x y z
N THR A 1 1.39 -2.90 -11.23
CA THR A 1 0.62 -1.69 -11.61
C THR A 1 0.92 -0.57 -10.65
N PHE A 2 0.98 0.68 -11.11
CA PHE A 2 1.13 1.84 -10.23
C PHE A 2 -0.23 2.24 -9.66
N VAL A 3 -0.31 2.45 -8.35
CA VAL A 3 -1.57 2.70 -7.63
C VAL A 3 -1.42 3.85 -6.65
N THR A 4 -2.54 4.47 -6.29
CA THR A 4 -2.65 5.32 -5.10
C THR A 4 -3.50 4.55 -4.08
N VAL A 5 -2.94 4.29 -2.90
CA VAL A 5 -3.64 3.68 -1.77
C VAL A 5 -4.09 4.79 -0.84
N PHE A 6 -5.38 4.81 -0.53
CA PHE A 6 -5.96 5.70 0.46
C PHE A 6 -6.11 4.93 1.77
N LEU A 7 -5.55 5.48 2.85
CA LEU A 7 -5.68 4.90 4.18
C LEU A 7 -6.88 5.52 4.92
N LEU A 8 -7.43 4.79 5.88
CA LEU A 8 -8.58 5.23 6.69
C LEU A 8 -8.32 6.53 7.46
N ASN A 9 -7.06 6.84 7.77
CA ASN A 9 -6.67 8.09 8.42
C ASN A 9 -6.52 9.28 7.44
N GLY A 10 -6.88 9.10 6.17
CA GLY A 10 -6.77 10.11 5.11
C GLY A 10 -5.39 10.20 4.44
N PHE A 11 -4.38 9.44 4.90
CA PHE A 11 -3.08 9.41 4.26
C PHE A 11 -3.14 8.73 2.89
N GLN A 12 -2.33 9.19 1.94
CA GLN A 12 -2.28 8.66 0.59
C GLN A 12 -0.87 8.16 0.28
N LEU A 13 -0.77 6.96 -0.28
CA LEU A 13 0.50 6.36 -0.66
C LEU A 13 0.49 6.00 -2.14
N ARG A 14 1.49 6.49 -2.88
CA ARG A 14 1.66 6.19 -4.31
C ARG A 14 2.82 5.24 -4.51
N GLY A 15 2.60 4.17 -5.29
CA GLY A 15 3.65 3.21 -5.52
C GLY A 15 3.22 2.04 -6.40
N GLN A 16 4.13 1.08 -6.55
CA GLN A 16 3.90 -0.14 -7.30
C GLN A 16 3.63 -1.30 -6.34
N VAL A 17 2.51 -2.00 -6.53
CA VAL A 17 2.24 -3.25 -5.80
C VAL A 17 3.27 -4.30 -6.22
N LYS A 18 4.01 -4.85 -5.25
CA LYS A 18 4.99 -5.92 -5.43
C LYS A 18 4.44 -7.30 -5.08
N GLY A 19 3.49 -7.36 -4.16
CA GLY A 19 2.85 -8.59 -3.72
C GLY A 19 1.74 -8.32 -2.71
N PHE A 20 0.94 -9.34 -2.42
CA PHE A 20 -0.12 -9.28 -1.43
C PHE A 20 -0.42 -10.68 -0.90
N ASP A 21 -0.95 -10.75 0.32
CA ASP A 21 -1.57 -11.95 0.89
C ASP A 21 -3.00 -11.63 1.33
N ASN A 22 -3.61 -12.45 2.19
CA ASN A 22 -4.97 -12.23 2.68
C ASN A 22 -5.11 -10.92 3.48
N PHE A 23 -4.08 -10.49 4.20
CA PHE A 23 -4.14 -9.42 5.19
C PHE A 23 -3.24 -8.22 4.86
N THR A 24 -2.28 -8.38 3.96
CA THR A 24 -1.26 -7.36 3.67
C THR A 24 -1.09 -7.08 2.17
N VAL A 25 -0.55 -5.91 1.86
CA VAL A 25 -0.07 -5.49 0.53
C VAL A 25 1.33 -4.93 0.69
N LEU A 26 2.28 -5.42 -0.12
CA LEU A 26 3.62 -4.87 -0.23
C LEU A 26 3.68 -3.87 -1.37
N ILE A 27 4.02 -2.61 -1.05
CA ILE A 27 4.14 -1.53 -2.02
C ILE A 27 5.56 -0.99 -2.03
N ASP A 28 6.10 -0.78 -3.21
CA ASP A 28 7.33 -0.03 -3.42
C ASP A 28 6.96 1.43 -3.74
N SER A 29 7.39 2.33 -2.87
CA SER A 29 7.13 3.77 -2.94
C SER A 29 8.42 4.52 -2.66
N GLU A 30 8.85 5.36 -3.60
CA GLU A 30 10.09 6.15 -3.50
C GLU A 30 11.35 5.28 -3.22
N GLY A 31 11.40 4.08 -3.81
CA GLY A 31 12.52 3.14 -3.63
C GLY A 31 12.53 2.46 -2.26
N LYS A 32 11.48 2.63 -1.45
CA LYS A 32 11.28 1.96 -0.17
C LYS A 32 10.13 0.97 -0.25
N GLN A 33 10.33 -0.21 0.33
CA GLN A 33 9.26 -1.18 0.51
C GLN A 33 8.44 -0.83 1.75
N GLN A 34 7.11 -0.83 1.60
CA GLN A 34 6.14 -0.56 2.63
C GLN A 34 5.13 -1.72 2.68
N LEU A 35 5.03 -2.38 3.83
CA LEU A 35 4.02 -3.41 4.08
C LEU A 35 2.80 -2.74 4.73
N ILE A 36 1.67 -2.79 4.06
CA ILE A 36 0.42 -2.15 4.49
C ILE A 36 -0.58 -3.23 4.88
N TYR A 37 -1.17 -3.12 6.07
CA TYR A 37 -2.30 -3.97 6.46
C TYR A 37 -3.58 -3.50 5.79
N LYS A 38 -4.35 -4.43 5.22
CA LYS A 38 -5.57 -4.11 4.49
C LYS A 38 -6.66 -3.47 5.35
N HIS A 39 -6.69 -3.73 6.66
CA HIS A 39 -7.64 -3.08 7.57
C HIS A 39 -7.39 -1.57 7.73
N ALA A 40 -6.23 -1.06 7.29
CA ALA A 40 -5.92 0.36 7.31
C ALA A 40 -6.21 1.05 5.97
N ILE A 41 -6.59 0.29 4.93
CA ILE A 41 -6.91 0.79 3.58
C ILE A 41 -8.41 1.10 3.50
N SER A 42 -8.76 2.23 2.90
CA SER A 42 -10.15 2.64 2.63
C SER A 42 -10.69 2.09 1.31
#